data_AF-T0SVH0-F1
#
_entry.id   AF-T0SVH0-F1
#
_cell.length_a   1.000
_cell.length_b   1.000
_cell.length_c   1.000
_cell.angle_alpha   90.00
_cell.angle_beta   90.00
_cell.angle_gamma   90.00
#
_symmetry.space_group_name_H-M   'P 1'
#
loop_
_entity.id
_entity.type
_entity.pdbx_description
1 polymer ?
#
loop_
_entity_poly.entity_id
_entity_poly.type
_entity_poly.pdbx_seq_one_letter_code
_entity_poly.pdbx_strand_id
1 'polypeptide(L)'
;MKKILLPLFVMFICNQSFAQNKTPDYWKCNNKSGGSWNFGRAPSVCDVDQFIDPGYVSAEYGPAIFDDAKEVTEERARYMSEVYGLIKDTARYYIESRKPDVSEEEVQQFIHAAYAIGHQESYWSHYRIPSNRRYQYMRGDYGHGHGMFQVDDRWHFTAINQGRGANLILNMIYSLEEYYDAWQRAPSMSCVNGEADWRARARAAYSAYNGGASRICRFTNPKDKWARNDEGFRLKYDDRSWERYVDDLDREGYLNIECAFNEGENCKKGENSVLPREHIIYRSSKYGSCVYKKDSEEFFCSTANESCLFTKVNGADSTSYAVGVFKDIWDEFQVSEVSKEGICSEIDGLYSRGAKVEVLKNINVRKTPAGEKIGVINSGSVTQVIGLDISHPITQDRYYKIVFGKSVGYIFAGSKSDYAAWAKISQKAFSYQLFATAGQYVKASDGHKSVDDQQVELEEGKSYLVLDVHIDGEALVYKLEADGIEATFYAGNLEAENTSDFFTLSEKPSDSNGDDDEVKDPVPPAQPKVRYGRLSKSIWWKKTYSCPATSCSKGPTFKGPKLTSSKLEIKEEKYGWYKATQKGKTGWIQSKYVYLFN
;
A
#
# COMPACT_ATOMS: atom_id res chain seq x y z
N MET A 1 28.40 -10.28 72.35
CA MET A 1 28.03 -9.40 71.22
C MET A 1 27.73 -10.27 70.01
N LYS A 2 26.45 -10.39 69.62
CA LYS A 2 26.00 -11.19 68.46
C LYS A 2 26.31 -10.43 67.17
N LYS A 3 27.15 -10.99 66.30
CA LYS A 3 27.40 -10.47 64.95
C LYS A 3 26.23 -10.87 64.05
N ILE A 4 25.48 -9.87 63.59
CA ILE A 4 24.41 -10.03 62.60
C ILE A 4 25.07 -10.09 61.22
N LEU A 5 24.90 -11.21 60.52
CA LEU A 5 25.21 -11.32 59.09
C LEU A 5 24.11 -10.60 58.31
N LEU A 6 24.49 -9.56 57.58
CA LEU A 6 23.63 -8.86 56.62
C LEU A 6 23.71 -9.61 55.27
N PRO A 7 22.60 -10.08 54.67
CA PRO A 7 22.65 -10.70 53.35
C PRO A 7 22.78 -9.60 52.29
N LEU A 8 23.82 -9.72 51.47
CA LEU A 8 24.07 -8.89 50.30
C LEU A 8 23.01 -9.23 49.24
N PHE A 9 21.96 -8.42 49.13
CA PHE A 9 20.95 -8.55 48.08
C PHE A 9 21.56 -8.03 46.76
N VAL A 10 22.10 -8.94 45.96
CA VAL A 10 22.53 -8.64 44.59
C VAL A 10 21.26 -8.37 43.77
N MET A 11 20.93 -7.10 43.56
CA MET A 11 19.96 -6.70 42.55
C MET A 11 20.48 -7.13 41.19
N PHE A 12 19.90 -8.20 40.64
CA PHE A 12 19.92 -8.47 39.22
C PHE A 12 19.19 -7.32 38.51
N ILE A 13 19.93 -6.31 38.07
CA ILE A 13 19.45 -5.35 37.08
C ILE A 13 19.35 -6.14 35.77
N CYS A 14 18.15 -6.65 35.51
CA CYS A 14 17.83 -7.28 34.25
C CYS A 14 17.92 -6.19 33.15
N ASN A 15 18.92 -6.31 32.27
CA ASN A 15 19.11 -5.45 31.11
C ASN A 15 17.86 -5.49 30.20
N GLN A 16 16.93 -4.56 30.37
CA GLN A 16 15.80 -4.34 29.45
C GLN A 16 16.22 -3.70 28.10
N SER A 17 17.52 -3.41 27.91
CA SER A 17 18.05 -2.72 26.74
C SER A 17 17.97 -3.52 25.43
N PHE A 18 17.61 -4.82 25.46
CA PHE A 18 17.50 -5.64 24.25
C PHE A 18 16.14 -5.57 23.54
N ALA A 19 15.09 -5.00 24.16
CA ALA A 19 13.76 -4.93 23.55
C ALA A 19 13.58 -3.70 22.62
N GLN A 20 14.25 -2.58 22.92
CA GLN A 20 14.07 -1.32 22.20
C GLN A 20 14.52 -1.37 20.73
N ASN A 21 15.48 -2.25 20.41
CA ASN A 21 16.08 -2.36 19.08
C ASN A 21 15.55 -3.56 18.27
N LYS A 22 14.52 -4.26 18.78
CA LYS A 22 13.83 -5.34 18.05
C LYS A 22 12.68 -4.76 17.21
N THR A 23 13.01 -3.83 16.31
CA THR A 23 12.05 -3.25 15.36
C THR A 23 12.39 -3.71 13.94
N PRO A 24 11.44 -3.66 12.98
CA PRO A 24 11.59 -4.23 11.64
C PRO A 24 12.83 -3.73 10.89
N ASP A 25 13.18 -2.46 11.09
CA ASP A 25 14.14 -1.77 10.21
C ASP A 25 15.39 -1.27 10.93
N TYR A 26 15.49 -1.37 12.25
CA TYR A 26 16.61 -0.83 13.03
C TYR A 26 17.98 -1.32 12.53
N TRP A 27 18.07 -2.59 12.15
CA TRP A 27 19.32 -3.22 11.69
C TRP A 27 19.60 -3.02 10.19
N LYS A 28 18.63 -2.53 9.40
CA LYS A 28 18.72 -2.48 7.93
C LYS A 28 19.52 -1.30 7.37
N CYS A 29 20.54 -0.84 8.08
CA CYS A 29 21.27 0.37 7.72
C CYS A 29 22.71 0.08 7.27
N ASN A 30 22.86 -0.22 5.98
CA ASN A 30 24.14 -0.46 5.34
C ASN A 30 24.78 0.86 4.85
N ASN A 31 26.12 0.91 4.89
CA ASN A 31 26.95 2.00 4.33
C ASN A 31 26.53 3.41 4.78
N LYS A 32 26.36 3.57 6.09
CA LYS A 32 25.99 4.85 6.73
C LYS A 32 26.84 6.02 6.24
N SER A 33 26.17 7.11 5.90
CA SER A 33 26.83 8.40 5.64
C SER A 33 26.34 9.46 6.63
N GLY A 34 27.26 10.28 7.12
CA GLY A 34 26.97 11.39 8.02
C GLY A 34 26.37 12.61 7.30
N GLY A 35 25.86 13.58 8.04
CA GLY A 35 25.30 14.83 7.50
C GLY A 35 25.34 15.97 8.50
N SER A 36 24.42 16.92 8.34
CA SER A 36 24.26 18.09 9.21
C SER A 36 22.79 18.30 9.56
N TRP A 37 22.49 18.84 10.73
CA TRP A 37 21.14 19.28 11.08
C TRP A 37 20.75 20.56 10.31
N ASN A 38 20.56 20.41 9.01
CA ASN A 38 20.17 21.45 8.07
C ASN A 38 19.36 20.83 6.93
N PHE A 39 18.65 21.66 6.19
CA PHE A 39 17.72 21.25 5.17
C PHE A 39 18.34 20.31 4.12
N GLY A 40 17.67 19.18 3.88
CA GLY A 40 18.05 18.13 2.94
C GLY A 40 19.23 17.25 3.33
N ARG A 41 19.91 17.53 4.46
CA ARG A 41 21.14 16.84 4.86
C ARG A 41 21.12 16.25 6.27
N ALA A 42 19.96 15.94 6.83
CA ALA A 42 19.84 15.37 8.18
C ALA A 42 20.88 14.27 8.45
N PRO A 43 21.38 14.15 9.70
CA PRO A 43 22.74 13.72 9.98
C PRO A 43 23.07 12.24 9.74
N SER A 44 22.10 11.38 9.46
CA SER A 44 22.34 9.98 9.19
C SER A 44 21.43 9.48 8.07
N VAL A 45 22.05 8.81 7.09
CA VAL A 45 21.38 8.15 5.96
C VAL A 45 22.01 6.77 5.72
N CYS A 46 21.28 5.88 5.07
CA CYS A 46 21.68 4.50 4.77
C CYS A 46 21.34 4.13 3.34
N ASP A 47 21.94 3.08 2.78
CA ASP A 47 21.58 2.60 1.44
C ASP A 47 20.07 2.33 1.31
N VAL A 48 19.46 2.94 0.29
CA VAL A 48 18.00 2.88 0.08
C VAL A 48 17.53 1.49 -0.36
N ASP A 49 18.39 0.72 -1.03
CA ASP A 49 18.07 -0.59 -1.64
C ASP A 49 17.48 -1.63 -0.67
N GLN A 50 17.75 -1.47 0.63
CA GLN A 50 17.15 -2.33 1.66
C GLN A 50 15.65 -2.07 1.83
N PHE A 51 15.19 -0.85 1.56
CA PHE A 51 13.83 -0.39 1.85
C PHE A 51 12.98 -0.22 0.60
N ILE A 52 13.56 0.31 -0.47
CA ILE A 52 12.87 0.61 -1.73
C ILE A 52 13.88 0.60 -2.89
N ASP A 53 13.43 0.23 -4.08
CA ASP A 53 14.31 0.12 -5.24
C ASP A 53 14.94 1.48 -5.62
N PRO A 54 16.28 1.57 -5.74
CA PRO A 54 16.96 2.81 -6.11
C PRO A 54 16.54 3.35 -7.48
N GLY A 55 16.21 2.47 -8.44
CA GLY A 55 15.76 2.83 -9.77
C GLY A 55 14.43 3.58 -9.70
N TYR A 56 13.45 3.01 -9.01
CA TYR A 56 12.16 3.66 -8.73
C TYR A 56 12.35 5.03 -8.05
N VAL A 57 13.17 5.10 -6.99
CA VAL A 57 13.44 6.38 -6.29
C VAL A 57 14.05 7.41 -7.22
N SER A 58 15.01 7.02 -8.06
CA SER A 58 15.65 7.94 -9.01
C SER A 58 14.69 8.44 -10.09
N ALA A 59 13.79 7.59 -10.58
CA ALA A 59 12.85 7.91 -11.65
C ALA A 59 11.71 8.83 -11.16
N GLU A 60 11.12 8.49 -10.01
CA GLU A 60 9.97 9.20 -9.44
C GLU A 60 10.38 10.42 -8.62
N TYR A 61 11.41 10.27 -7.77
CA TYR A 61 11.75 11.28 -6.78
C TYR A 61 13.00 12.10 -7.11
N GLY A 62 13.57 11.97 -8.31
CA GLY A 62 14.79 12.67 -8.73
C GLY A 62 14.93 14.12 -8.24
N PRO A 63 13.96 15.02 -8.50
CA PRO A 63 14.00 16.40 -8.01
C PRO A 63 14.00 16.54 -6.48
N ALA A 64 13.40 15.60 -5.74
CA ALA A 64 13.34 15.54 -4.28
C ALA A 64 14.48 14.72 -3.64
N ILE A 65 15.59 14.50 -4.36
CA ILE A 65 16.82 13.90 -3.83
C ILE A 65 17.87 14.99 -3.66
N PHE A 66 18.51 15.07 -2.49
CA PHE A 66 19.63 15.99 -2.26
C PHE A 66 20.96 15.38 -2.76
N ASP A 67 21.70 16.06 -3.64
CA ASP A 67 22.98 15.59 -4.19
C ASP A 67 24.18 16.28 -3.52
N ASP A 68 24.88 15.57 -2.63
CA ASP A 68 26.08 16.08 -1.95
C ASP A 68 27.28 16.31 -2.90
N ALA A 69 27.22 15.86 -4.15
CA ALA A 69 28.25 16.15 -5.15
C ALA A 69 28.15 17.57 -5.73
N LYS A 70 27.05 18.28 -5.48
CA LYS A 70 26.82 19.67 -5.89
C LYS A 70 27.29 20.65 -4.81
N GLU A 71 27.45 21.92 -5.17
CA GLU A 71 27.70 22.97 -4.18
C GLU A 71 26.50 23.03 -3.22
N VAL A 72 26.79 23.01 -1.92
CA VAL A 72 25.80 22.71 -0.87
C VAL A 72 24.75 23.82 -0.71
N THR A 73 25.08 25.07 -1.05
CA THR A 73 24.18 26.22 -0.97
C THR A 73 23.20 26.22 -2.14
N GLU A 74 23.72 26.12 -3.36
CA GLU A 74 22.95 26.01 -4.60
C GLU A 74 22.03 24.79 -4.58
N GLU A 75 22.56 23.63 -4.19
CA GLU A 75 21.78 22.40 -4.10
C GLU A 75 20.66 22.50 -3.07
N ARG A 76 20.92 23.19 -1.94
CA ARG A 76 19.88 23.40 -0.94
C ARG A 76 18.76 24.28 -1.46
N ALA A 77 19.06 25.36 -2.17
CA ALA A 77 18.03 26.23 -2.74
C ALA A 77 17.15 25.46 -3.74
N ARG A 78 17.78 24.69 -4.63
CA ARG A 78 17.09 23.80 -5.58
C ARG A 78 16.21 22.77 -4.85
N TYR A 79 16.81 21.98 -3.96
CA TYR A 79 16.13 20.92 -3.21
C TYR A 79 14.95 21.46 -2.40
N MET A 80 15.16 22.56 -1.68
CA MET A 80 14.14 23.17 -0.84
C MET A 80 12.97 23.69 -1.66
N SER A 81 13.23 24.29 -2.82
CA SER A 81 12.16 24.72 -3.71
C SER A 81 11.32 23.53 -4.19
N GLU A 82 11.95 22.43 -4.65
CA GLU A 82 11.21 21.24 -5.09
C GLU A 82 10.39 20.59 -3.96
N VAL A 83 11.00 20.43 -2.79
CA VAL A 83 10.35 19.81 -1.64
C VAL A 83 9.27 20.72 -1.04
N TYR A 84 9.42 22.04 -1.13
CA TYR A 84 8.39 23.01 -0.73
C TYR A 84 7.10 22.76 -1.51
N GLY A 85 7.15 22.76 -2.84
CA GLY A 85 5.99 22.50 -3.68
C GLY A 85 5.39 21.11 -3.43
N LEU A 86 6.25 20.11 -3.19
CA LEU A 86 5.81 18.75 -2.88
C LEU A 86 5.06 18.64 -1.54
N ILE A 87 5.56 19.26 -0.47
CA ILE A 87 4.87 19.30 0.84
C ILE A 87 3.54 20.05 0.71
N LYS A 88 3.54 21.19 -0.01
CA LYS A 88 2.35 22.01 -0.26
C LYS A 88 1.22 21.18 -0.84
N ASP A 89 1.50 20.53 -1.97
CA ASP A 89 0.51 19.78 -2.72
C ASP A 89 0.08 18.53 -1.96
N THR A 90 1.00 17.88 -1.23
CA THR A 90 0.69 16.70 -0.42
C THR A 90 -0.26 17.05 0.72
N ALA A 91 0.02 18.12 1.46
CA ALA A 91 -0.80 18.57 2.57
C ALA A 91 -2.18 19.06 2.10
N ARG A 92 -2.23 19.79 0.98
CA ARG A 92 -3.49 20.23 0.35
C ARG A 92 -4.36 19.04 -0.05
N TYR A 93 -3.82 18.14 -0.88
CA TYR A 93 -4.52 16.93 -1.33
C TYR A 93 -5.05 16.15 -0.13
N TYR A 94 -4.23 15.98 0.90
CA TYR A 94 -4.63 15.27 2.10
C TYR A 94 -5.82 15.93 2.80
N ILE A 95 -5.76 17.23 3.14
CA ILE A 95 -6.85 17.85 3.89
C ILE A 95 -8.15 17.94 3.07
N GLU A 96 -8.06 18.26 1.78
CA GLU A 96 -9.23 18.35 0.89
C GLU A 96 -9.89 16.98 0.70
N SER A 97 -9.11 15.90 0.58
CA SER A 97 -9.65 14.54 0.51
C SER A 97 -10.39 14.11 1.80
N ARG A 98 -9.97 14.63 2.96
CA ARG A 98 -10.55 14.30 4.27
C ARG A 98 -11.71 15.19 4.68
N LYS A 99 -11.71 16.44 4.22
CA LYS A 99 -12.75 17.44 4.44
C LYS A 99 -12.97 18.20 3.14
N PRO A 100 -13.85 17.71 2.24
CA PRO A 100 -14.10 18.35 0.94
C PRO A 100 -14.60 19.79 1.04
N ASP A 101 -15.33 20.13 2.12
CA ASP A 101 -15.84 21.48 2.38
C ASP A 101 -14.88 22.31 3.28
N VAL A 102 -13.58 22.01 3.25
CA VAL A 102 -12.57 22.76 4.02
C VAL A 102 -12.43 24.18 3.47
N SER A 103 -12.30 25.18 4.35
CA SER A 103 -12.05 26.55 3.90
C SER A 103 -10.61 26.69 3.43
N GLU A 104 -10.38 27.54 2.42
CA GLU A 104 -9.03 27.80 1.93
C GLU A 104 -8.09 28.31 3.05
N GLU A 105 -8.61 29.08 4.01
CA GLU A 105 -7.83 29.48 5.18
C GLU A 105 -7.35 28.28 6.01
N GLU A 106 -8.22 27.31 6.30
CA GLU A 106 -7.82 26.10 7.04
C GLU A 106 -6.82 25.26 6.24
N VAL A 107 -6.97 25.18 4.91
CA VAL A 107 -5.99 24.53 4.04
C VAL A 107 -4.61 25.17 4.17
N GLN A 108 -4.52 26.49 4.07
CA GLN A 108 -3.25 27.22 4.18
C GLN A 108 -2.59 27.03 5.55
N GLN A 109 -3.38 27.01 6.63
CA GLN A 109 -2.86 26.79 7.99
C GLN A 109 -2.41 25.34 8.20
N PHE A 110 -3.09 24.38 7.58
CA PHE A 110 -2.68 22.97 7.60
C PHE A 110 -1.38 22.76 6.81
N ILE A 111 -1.24 23.38 5.64
CA ILE A 111 0.00 23.40 4.86
C ILE A 111 1.14 24.03 5.67
N HIS A 112 0.90 25.18 6.31
CA HIS A 112 1.89 25.84 7.15
C HIS A 112 2.34 24.94 8.31
N ALA A 113 1.42 24.23 8.95
CA ALA A 113 1.78 23.24 9.96
C ALA A 113 2.61 22.07 9.38
N ALA A 114 2.29 21.58 8.18
CA ALA A 114 3.04 20.51 7.52
C ALA A 114 4.50 20.89 7.25
N TYR A 115 4.77 22.14 6.81
CA TYR A 115 6.14 22.66 6.71
C TYR A 115 6.89 22.61 8.05
N ALA A 116 6.22 23.04 9.11
CA ALA A 116 6.80 23.04 10.46
C ALA A 116 7.06 21.61 10.97
N ILE A 117 6.18 20.65 10.70
CA ILE A 117 6.38 19.22 11.00
C ILE A 117 7.63 18.72 10.28
N GLY A 118 7.70 18.91 8.96
CA GLY A 118 8.85 18.46 8.19
C GLY A 118 10.17 19.03 8.72
N HIS A 119 10.18 20.32 9.08
CA HIS A 119 11.38 20.97 9.60
C HIS A 119 11.72 20.42 10.99
N GLN A 120 10.72 20.27 11.86
CA GLN A 120 10.90 19.79 13.23
C GLN A 120 11.42 18.35 13.28
N GLU A 121 10.88 17.48 12.45
CA GLU A 121 11.19 16.06 12.47
C GLU A 121 12.49 15.75 11.68
N SER A 122 12.66 16.35 10.49
CA SER A 122 13.67 15.86 9.55
C SER A 122 14.50 16.92 8.86
N TYR A 123 14.30 18.21 9.14
CA TYR A 123 14.84 19.28 8.29
C TYR A 123 14.58 18.99 6.80
N TRP A 124 13.35 18.57 6.50
CA TRP A 124 12.89 18.17 5.16
C TRP A 124 13.78 17.15 4.46
N SER A 125 14.47 16.28 5.20
CA SER A 125 15.39 15.30 4.62
C SER A 125 14.70 13.95 4.46
N HIS A 126 14.81 13.35 3.27
CA HIS A 126 14.28 12.02 2.99
C HIS A 126 15.28 11.19 2.18
N TYR A 127 15.53 11.55 0.91
CA TYR A 127 16.53 10.91 0.06
C TYR A 127 17.76 11.79 -0.15
N ARG A 128 18.93 11.15 -0.26
CA ARG A 128 20.20 11.82 -0.50
C ARG A 128 21.15 10.96 -1.33
N ILE A 129 21.98 11.57 -2.15
CA ILE A 129 23.12 10.95 -2.81
C ILE A 129 24.39 11.56 -2.20
N PRO A 130 25.06 10.89 -1.25
CA PRO A 130 26.35 11.32 -0.73
C PRO A 130 27.44 11.25 -1.81
N SER A 131 28.66 11.71 -1.47
CA SER A 131 29.84 11.62 -2.35
C SER A 131 30.19 10.20 -2.81
N ASN A 132 29.71 9.16 -2.11
CA ASN A 132 29.85 7.75 -2.51
C ASN A 132 28.93 7.35 -3.69
N ARG A 133 28.09 8.27 -4.19
CA ARG A 133 27.15 8.11 -5.32
C ARG A 133 26.12 7.01 -5.14
N ARG A 134 25.86 6.59 -3.89
CA ARG A 134 24.79 5.65 -3.56
C ARG A 134 23.51 6.40 -3.27
N TYR A 135 22.39 5.89 -3.74
CA TYR A 135 21.09 6.38 -3.30
C TYR A 135 20.90 5.98 -1.84
N GLN A 136 20.71 6.99 -1.00
CA GLN A 136 20.57 6.80 0.43
C GLN A 136 19.32 7.48 0.96
N TYR A 137 18.90 6.98 2.11
CA TYR A 137 17.62 7.23 2.73
C TYR A 137 17.82 7.62 4.20
N MET A 138 17.17 8.68 4.65
CA MET A 138 17.34 9.25 5.99
C MET A 138 16.89 8.28 7.07
N ARG A 139 17.76 8.10 8.07
CA ARG A 139 17.41 7.46 9.34
C ARG A 139 17.65 8.40 10.51
N GLY A 140 16.60 8.69 11.27
CA GLY A 140 16.61 9.50 12.49
C GLY A 140 16.61 8.65 13.77
N ASP A 141 16.63 9.28 14.94
CA ASP A 141 16.43 8.65 16.25
C ASP A 141 17.21 7.36 16.49
N TYR A 142 18.53 7.43 16.37
CA TYR A 142 19.43 6.29 16.54
C TYR A 142 19.16 5.14 15.56
N GLY A 143 18.54 5.44 14.42
CA GLY A 143 18.21 4.47 13.40
C GLY A 143 16.75 4.01 13.43
N HIS A 144 15.84 4.62 14.17
CA HIS A 144 14.41 4.24 14.17
C HIS A 144 13.52 5.12 13.29
N GLY A 145 13.87 6.41 13.16
CA GLY A 145 13.08 7.37 12.40
C GLY A 145 13.27 7.22 10.90
N HIS A 146 12.19 7.36 10.15
CA HIS A 146 12.12 7.31 8.68
C HIS A 146 11.83 8.73 8.16
N GLY A 147 12.85 9.55 7.83
CA GLY A 147 12.61 10.95 7.44
C GLY A 147 11.94 11.01 6.08
N MET A 148 10.87 11.75 5.80
CA MET A 148 10.50 13.14 6.11
C MET A 148 9.05 13.18 6.59
N PHE A 149 8.84 13.78 7.77
CA PHE A 149 7.74 13.62 8.74
C PHE A 149 7.96 12.50 9.76
N GLN A 150 9.00 11.68 9.58
CA GLN A 150 9.57 10.80 10.62
C GLN A 150 8.61 9.75 11.15
N VAL A 151 8.35 8.74 10.33
CA VAL A 151 7.64 7.53 10.75
C VAL A 151 8.59 6.65 11.56
N ASP A 152 8.33 6.50 12.86
CA ASP A 152 9.22 5.75 13.74
C ASP A 152 8.87 4.26 13.84
N ASP A 153 9.84 3.38 13.56
CA ASP A 153 9.60 1.93 13.52
C ASP A 153 9.38 1.27 14.90
N ARG A 154 9.55 2.01 16.01
CA ARG A 154 9.18 1.55 17.36
C ARG A 154 7.68 1.65 17.63
N TRP A 155 6.97 2.46 16.85
CA TRP A 155 5.55 2.78 17.09
C TRP A 155 4.66 2.47 15.90
N HIS A 156 5.20 2.47 14.68
CA HIS A 156 4.43 2.39 13.43
C HIS A 156 4.71 1.11 12.63
N PHE A 157 4.85 -0.04 13.30
CA PHE A 157 5.18 -1.34 12.69
C PHE A 157 4.38 -1.65 11.42
N THR A 158 3.05 -1.46 11.44
CA THR A 158 2.19 -1.73 10.29
C THR A 158 2.56 -0.85 9.08
N ALA A 159 2.79 0.44 9.31
CA ALA A 159 3.15 1.37 8.23
C ALA A 159 4.53 1.06 7.66
N ILE A 160 5.49 0.71 8.53
CA ILE A 160 6.84 0.30 8.11
C ILE A 160 6.80 -0.98 7.28
N ASN A 161 6.08 -2.00 7.74
CA ASN A 161 5.90 -3.26 7.01
C ASN A 161 5.17 -3.07 5.67
N GLN A 162 4.47 -1.96 5.47
CA GLN A 162 3.81 -1.60 4.20
C GLN A 162 4.70 -0.70 3.32
N GLY A 163 5.98 -0.52 3.66
CA GLY A 163 6.90 0.32 2.89
C GLY A 163 6.65 1.83 3.02
N ARG A 164 5.68 2.26 3.83
CA ARG A 164 5.28 3.67 3.94
C ARG A 164 6.35 4.55 4.58
N GLY A 165 7.26 3.96 5.35
CA GLY A 165 8.39 4.70 5.91
C GLY A 165 9.33 5.20 4.81
N ALA A 166 9.66 4.35 3.83
CA ALA A 166 10.69 4.64 2.84
C ALA A 166 10.19 5.28 1.55
N ASN A 167 8.88 5.23 1.26
CA ASN A 167 8.28 5.97 0.16
C ASN A 167 7.91 7.39 0.61
N LEU A 168 8.43 8.41 -0.07
CA LEU A 168 8.30 9.81 0.35
C LEU A 168 6.85 10.29 0.49
N ILE A 169 5.98 10.05 -0.50
CA ILE A 169 4.58 10.50 -0.44
C ILE A 169 3.80 9.73 0.61
N LEU A 170 3.97 8.40 0.68
CA LEU A 170 3.28 7.58 1.67
C LEU A 170 3.71 7.92 3.10
N ASN A 171 4.98 8.30 3.31
CA ASN A 171 5.50 8.75 4.60
C ASN A 171 4.75 10.01 5.04
N MET A 172 4.71 11.04 4.18
CA MET A 172 4.04 12.29 4.48
C MET A 172 2.54 12.08 4.72
N ILE A 173 1.84 11.36 3.84
CA ILE A 173 0.39 11.11 3.98
C ILE A 173 0.08 10.34 5.26
N TYR A 174 0.89 9.32 5.60
CA TYR A 174 0.69 8.57 6.83
C TYR A 174 0.84 9.45 8.07
N SER A 175 1.90 10.28 8.13
CA SER A 175 2.11 11.23 9.22
C SER A 175 1.02 12.30 9.29
N LEU A 176 0.54 12.79 8.15
CA LEU A 176 -0.56 13.76 8.11
C LEU A 176 -1.88 13.15 8.61
N GLU A 177 -2.13 11.85 8.42
CA GLU A 177 -3.29 11.18 9.03
C GLU A 177 -3.20 11.18 10.56
N GLU A 178 -2.05 10.82 11.12
CA GLU A 178 -1.85 10.85 12.59
C GLU A 178 -1.99 12.28 13.15
N TYR A 179 -1.47 13.28 12.44
CA TYR A 179 -1.59 14.69 12.82
C TYR A 179 -3.03 15.20 12.71
N TYR A 180 -3.74 14.85 11.64
CA TYR A 180 -5.08 15.36 11.34
C TYR A 180 -6.13 14.94 12.38
N ASP A 181 -6.03 13.72 12.90
CA ASP A 181 -6.89 13.25 13.99
C ASP A 181 -6.80 14.14 15.25
N ALA A 182 -5.64 14.75 15.49
CA ALA A 182 -5.47 15.74 16.56
C ALA A 182 -5.86 17.15 16.12
N TRP A 183 -5.57 17.54 14.88
CA TRP A 183 -6.01 18.81 14.27
C TRP A 183 -7.52 19.02 14.35
N GLN A 184 -8.31 17.97 14.09
CA GLN A 184 -9.77 18.03 14.17
C GLN A 184 -10.28 18.15 15.61
N ARG A 185 -9.59 17.55 16.58
CA ARG A 185 -9.98 17.62 18.00
C ARG A 185 -9.55 18.92 18.67
N ALA A 186 -8.47 19.54 18.19
CA ALA A 186 -7.83 20.68 18.82
C ALA A 186 -8.80 21.84 19.19
N PRO A 187 -9.77 22.25 18.34
CA PRO A 187 -10.72 23.32 18.71
C PRO A 187 -11.55 23.04 19.96
N SER A 188 -11.76 21.77 20.30
CA SER A 188 -12.54 21.35 21.49
C SER A 188 -11.69 21.24 22.76
N MET A 189 -10.38 21.46 22.68
CA MET A 189 -9.47 21.32 23.80
C MET A 189 -9.34 22.62 24.59
N SER A 190 -9.21 22.53 25.91
CA SER A 190 -9.09 23.70 26.80
C SER A 190 -7.85 24.58 26.56
N CYS A 191 -6.86 24.06 25.83
CA CYS A 191 -5.63 24.78 25.48
C CYS A 191 -5.74 25.56 24.16
N VAL A 192 -6.90 25.57 23.50
CA VAL A 192 -7.12 26.20 22.19
C VAL A 192 -8.34 27.12 22.29
N ASN A 193 -8.20 28.37 21.84
CA ASN A 193 -9.26 29.38 21.98
C ASN A 193 -10.20 29.41 20.75
N GLY A 194 -10.70 28.25 20.34
CA GLY A 194 -11.68 28.11 19.26
C GLY A 194 -11.12 27.63 17.92
N GLU A 195 -12.00 27.55 16.91
CA GLU A 195 -11.68 26.94 15.61
C GLU A 195 -10.67 27.73 14.78
N ALA A 196 -10.63 29.05 14.92
CA ALA A 196 -9.71 29.92 14.17
C ALA A 196 -8.39 30.19 14.90
N ASP A 197 -8.16 29.61 16.09
CA ASP A 197 -6.87 29.70 16.79
C ASP A 197 -5.86 28.73 16.15
N TRP A 198 -5.49 29.00 14.90
CA TRP A 198 -4.69 28.12 14.05
C TRP A 198 -3.35 27.77 14.67
N ARG A 199 -2.72 28.74 15.33
CA ARG A 199 -1.45 28.55 16.00
C ARG A 199 -1.58 27.61 17.19
N ALA A 200 -2.58 27.78 18.06
CA ALA A 200 -2.78 26.83 19.16
C ALA A 200 -3.27 25.47 18.66
N ARG A 201 -4.10 25.42 17.61
CA ARG A 201 -4.53 24.18 16.95
C ARG A 201 -3.33 23.40 16.42
N ALA A 202 -2.40 24.06 15.73
CA ALA A 202 -1.20 23.44 15.19
C ALA A 202 -0.31 22.86 16.29
N ARG A 203 -0.08 23.66 17.35
CA ARG A 203 0.71 23.21 18.51
C ARG A 203 0.04 22.05 19.24
N ALA A 204 -1.28 22.09 19.41
CA ALA A 204 -2.04 21.03 20.04
C ALA A 204 -1.94 19.72 19.26
N ALA A 205 -2.14 19.80 17.94
CA ALA A 205 -2.02 18.68 17.04
C ALA A 205 -0.61 18.10 17.04
N TYR A 206 0.43 18.95 17.02
CA TYR A 206 1.82 18.51 17.10
C TYR A 206 2.14 17.81 18.44
N SER A 207 1.67 18.36 19.58
CA SER A 207 1.87 17.72 20.87
C SER A 207 1.27 16.32 20.93
N ALA A 208 0.11 16.11 20.31
CA ALA A 208 -0.51 14.80 20.18
C ALA A 208 0.21 13.89 19.18
N TYR A 209 0.65 14.44 18.05
CA TYR A 209 1.45 13.74 17.04
C TYR A 209 2.73 13.15 17.64
N ASN A 210 3.48 13.96 18.38
CA ASN A 210 4.75 13.57 18.98
C ASN A 210 4.61 12.83 20.32
N GLY A 211 3.54 13.08 21.08
CA GLY A 211 3.36 12.55 22.43
C GLY A 211 2.26 11.50 22.60
N GLY A 212 1.48 11.22 21.54
CA GLY A 212 0.26 10.42 21.58
C GLY A 212 -0.99 11.25 21.89
N ALA A 213 -2.16 10.71 21.54
CA ALA A 213 -3.45 11.44 21.53
C ALA A 213 -3.85 12.12 22.85
N SER A 214 -3.39 11.62 23.99
CA SER A 214 -3.66 12.18 25.34
C SER A 214 -2.79 13.40 25.67
N ARG A 215 -1.76 13.69 24.87
CA ARG A 215 -0.82 14.79 25.07
C ARG A 215 -1.17 16.05 24.29
N ILE A 216 -2.38 16.15 23.75
CA ILE A 216 -2.82 17.26 22.89
C ILE A 216 -2.65 18.67 23.50
N CYS A 217 -2.65 18.81 24.84
CA CYS A 217 -2.38 20.10 25.51
C CYS A 217 -0.99 20.17 26.17
N ARG A 218 -0.08 19.25 25.87
CA ARG A 218 1.26 19.19 26.51
C ARG A 218 2.03 20.50 26.34
N PHE A 219 1.92 21.18 25.20
CA PHE A 219 2.62 22.43 24.92
C PHE A 219 2.35 23.58 25.92
N THR A 220 1.30 23.49 26.74
CA THR A 220 1.02 24.49 27.79
C THR A 220 1.80 24.24 29.08
N ASN A 221 2.44 23.07 29.21
CA ASN A 221 3.22 22.69 30.39
C ASN A 221 4.73 22.78 30.09
N PRO A 222 5.41 23.87 30.48
CA PRO A 222 6.85 24.02 30.25
C PRO A 222 7.71 23.05 31.07
N LYS A 223 7.13 22.33 32.04
CA LYS A 223 7.84 21.35 32.87
C LYS A 223 7.74 19.91 32.33
N ASP A 224 6.97 19.68 31.26
CA ASP A 224 6.94 18.36 30.64
C ASP A 224 8.33 18.01 30.07
N LYS A 225 8.76 16.75 30.21
CA LYS A 225 10.06 16.29 29.71
C LYS A 225 10.24 16.51 28.21
N TRP A 226 9.14 16.62 27.46
CA TRP A 226 9.14 16.87 26.01
C TRP A 226 8.73 18.30 25.63
N ALA A 227 8.59 19.21 26.59
CA ALA A 227 8.22 20.60 26.32
C ALA A 227 9.18 21.30 25.34
N ARG A 228 10.47 20.91 25.34
CA ARG A 228 11.46 21.39 24.37
C ARG A 228 11.08 21.09 22.92
N ASN A 229 10.42 19.96 22.65
CA ASN A 229 10.01 19.58 21.31
C ASN A 229 8.82 20.45 20.85
N ASP A 230 7.84 20.68 21.72
CA ASP A 230 6.71 21.57 21.43
C ASP A 230 7.18 23.01 21.18
N GLU A 231 8.16 23.48 21.95
CA GLU A 231 8.75 24.79 21.77
C GLU A 231 9.57 24.86 20.47
N GLY A 232 10.33 23.81 20.15
CA GLY A 232 11.02 23.69 18.87
C GLY A 232 10.08 23.75 17.67
N PHE A 233 8.94 23.05 17.74
CA PHE A 233 7.90 23.14 16.72
C PHE A 233 7.30 24.54 16.63
N ARG A 234 6.95 25.15 17.77
CA ARG A 234 6.41 26.52 17.82
C ARG A 234 7.34 27.52 17.14
N LEU A 235 8.64 27.49 17.48
CA LEU A 235 9.64 28.38 16.88
C LEU A 235 9.71 28.18 15.36
N LYS A 236 9.73 26.94 14.88
CA LYS A 236 9.75 26.66 13.44
C LYS A 236 8.48 27.13 12.75
N TYR A 237 7.32 26.90 13.36
CA TYR A 237 6.03 27.37 12.86
C TYR A 237 6.01 28.89 12.73
N ASP A 238 6.44 29.61 13.77
CA ASP A 238 6.41 31.08 13.80
C ASP A 238 7.48 31.71 12.90
N ASP A 239 8.72 31.21 12.94
CA ASP A 239 9.87 31.83 12.27
C ASP A 239 9.92 31.56 10.76
N ARG A 240 9.27 30.48 10.30
CA ARG A 240 9.23 30.06 8.88
C ARG A 240 10.58 30.05 8.18
N SER A 241 11.63 29.68 8.91
CA SER A 241 13.02 29.78 8.42
C SER A 241 13.34 29.00 7.14
N TRP A 242 12.47 28.07 6.70
CA TRP A 242 12.56 27.41 5.40
C TRP A 242 12.40 28.39 4.23
N GLU A 243 11.61 29.47 4.38
CA GLU A 243 11.34 30.45 3.31
C GLU A 243 12.61 31.14 2.81
N ARG A 244 13.68 31.16 3.62
CA ARG A 244 15.00 31.71 3.23
C ARG A 244 15.75 30.85 2.22
N TYR A 245 15.30 29.62 1.99
CA TYR A 245 15.92 28.65 1.10
C TYR A 245 15.02 28.29 -0.09
N VAL A 246 13.87 28.93 -0.23
CA VAL A 246 12.89 28.65 -1.29
C VAL A 246 12.81 29.86 -2.20
N ASP A 247 13.11 29.67 -3.48
CA ASP A 247 13.15 30.77 -4.45
C ASP A 247 11.74 31.20 -4.90
N ASP A 248 10.80 30.26 -4.87
CA ASP A 248 9.41 30.46 -5.32
C ASP A 248 8.44 29.79 -4.33
N LEU A 249 7.75 30.61 -3.53
CA LEU A 249 6.75 30.15 -2.55
C LEU A 249 5.41 29.78 -3.21
N ASP A 250 5.21 30.11 -4.49
CA ASP A 250 4.04 29.71 -5.26
C ASP A 250 4.29 28.43 -6.06
N ARG A 251 5.53 27.92 -6.08
CA ARG A 251 5.93 26.70 -6.80
C ARG A 251 4.98 25.54 -6.52
N GLU A 252 4.43 24.96 -7.59
CA GLU A 252 3.71 23.70 -7.51
C GLU A 252 4.66 22.51 -7.39
N GLY A 253 4.22 21.45 -6.70
CA GLY A 253 4.93 20.18 -6.71
C GLY A 253 4.96 19.58 -8.11
N TYR A 254 6.10 18.98 -8.47
CA TYR A 254 6.29 18.32 -9.77
C TYR A 254 5.55 16.97 -9.89
N LEU A 255 5.02 16.45 -8.78
CA LEU A 255 4.27 15.19 -8.72
C LEU A 255 2.76 15.43 -8.59
N ASN A 256 2.01 14.56 -9.25
CA ASN A 256 0.61 14.34 -8.98
C ASN A 256 0.48 13.48 -7.70
N ILE A 257 -0.02 14.09 -6.63
CA ILE A 257 -0.07 13.45 -5.32
C ILE A 257 -1.09 12.30 -5.28
N GLU A 258 -2.24 12.43 -5.95
CA GLU A 258 -3.23 11.36 -6.02
C GLU A 258 -2.64 10.12 -6.69
N CYS A 259 -1.91 10.33 -7.79
CA CYS A 259 -1.19 9.29 -8.51
C CYS A 259 -0.19 8.56 -7.59
N ALA A 260 0.66 9.32 -6.89
CA ALA A 260 1.70 8.76 -6.03
C ALA A 260 1.16 8.11 -4.76
N PHE A 261 0.06 8.65 -4.20
CA PHE A 261 -0.61 8.10 -3.02
C PHE A 261 -1.24 6.73 -3.30
N ASN A 262 -1.78 6.53 -4.51
CA ASN A 262 -2.32 5.24 -4.94
C ASN A 262 -1.22 4.25 -5.41
N GLU A 263 0.03 4.48 -4.99
CA GLU A 263 1.20 3.63 -5.30
C GLU A 263 1.47 3.46 -6.80
N GLY A 264 0.95 4.36 -7.63
CA GLY A 264 1.26 4.30 -9.04
C GLY A 264 2.62 4.91 -9.36
N GLU A 265 3.12 4.58 -10.54
CA GLU A 265 4.41 5.07 -11.04
C GLU A 265 4.20 6.20 -12.05
N ASN A 266 5.29 6.89 -12.38
CA ASN A 266 5.41 7.96 -13.36
C ASN A 266 4.47 9.14 -13.09
N CYS A 267 4.39 9.51 -11.82
CA CYS A 267 3.43 10.47 -11.32
C CYS A 267 3.80 11.93 -11.57
N LYS A 268 4.64 12.23 -12.55
CA LYS A 268 5.00 13.61 -12.89
C LYS A 268 3.77 14.32 -13.44
N LYS A 269 3.48 15.54 -12.95
CA LYS A 269 2.39 16.35 -13.49
C LYS A 269 2.65 16.62 -14.97
N GLY A 270 1.74 16.18 -15.83
CA GLY A 270 1.69 16.60 -17.24
C GLY A 270 1.04 17.98 -17.38
N GLU A 271 1.25 18.64 -18.53
CA GLU A 271 0.63 19.95 -18.81
C GLU A 271 -0.91 19.88 -18.74
N ASN A 272 -1.51 20.94 -18.19
CA ASN A 272 -2.95 21.17 -18.04
C ASN A 272 -3.66 21.39 -19.39
N SER A 273 -3.65 20.38 -20.28
CA SER A 273 -4.47 20.39 -21.50
C SER A 273 -5.95 20.19 -21.15
N VAL A 274 -6.83 21.01 -21.75
CA VAL A 274 -8.30 20.88 -21.62
C VAL A 274 -8.80 19.62 -22.34
N LEU A 275 -8.15 19.27 -23.46
CA LEU A 275 -8.47 18.07 -24.24
C LEU A 275 -7.58 16.88 -23.84
N PRO A 276 -8.08 15.64 -23.91
CA PRO A 276 -7.24 14.47 -23.73
C PRO A 276 -6.22 14.36 -24.87
N ARG A 277 -5.07 13.76 -24.56
CA ARG A 277 -3.95 13.58 -25.48
C ARG A 277 -3.61 12.09 -25.55
N GLU A 278 -3.13 11.68 -26.70
CA GLU A 278 -2.59 10.34 -26.89
C GLU A 278 -1.31 10.15 -26.08
N HIS A 279 -0.93 8.88 -25.88
CA HIS A 279 0.22 8.49 -25.08
C HIS A 279 0.17 8.97 -23.61
N ILE A 280 -1.04 9.17 -23.06
CA ILE A 280 -1.24 9.44 -21.63
C ILE A 280 -2.10 8.33 -21.01
N ILE A 281 -1.66 7.83 -19.86
CA ILE A 281 -2.46 6.98 -18.99
C ILE A 281 -3.22 7.88 -18.01
N TYR A 282 -4.53 7.98 -18.18
CA TYR A 282 -5.42 8.74 -17.33
C TYR A 282 -5.99 7.86 -16.22
N ARG A 283 -5.76 8.21 -14.96
CA ARG A 283 -6.34 7.50 -13.83
C ARG A 283 -7.73 8.05 -13.51
N SER A 284 -8.71 7.17 -13.48
CA SER A 284 -10.11 7.43 -13.20
C SER A 284 -10.55 6.65 -11.96
N SER A 285 -11.18 7.36 -11.02
CA SER A 285 -11.82 6.71 -9.86
C SER A 285 -13.01 5.84 -10.24
N LYS A 286 -13.59 6.07 -11.43
CA LYS A 286 -14.76 5.36 -11.96
C LYS A 286 -14.39 4.18 -12.86
N TYR A 287 -13.41 4.36 -13.75
CA TYR A 287 -13.11 3.40 -14.82
C TYR A 287 -11.76 2.67 -14.66
N GLY A 288 -10.97 3.00 -13.64
CA GLY A 288 -9.60 2.49 -13.50
C GLY A 288 -8.60 3.32 -14.31
N SER A 289 -7.64 2.70 -14.97
CA SER A 289 -6.73 3.39 -15.88
C SER A 289 -7.33 3.46 -17.28
N CYS A 290 -7.17 4.59 -17.96
CA CYS A 290 -7.76 4.89 -19.25
C CYS A 290 -6.69 5.43 -20.21
N VAL A 291 -6.78 5.08 -21.49
CA VAL A 291 -5.89 5.60 -22.55
C VAL A 291 -6.76 6.16 -23.66
N TYR A 292 -6.50 7.41 -24.04
CA TYR A 292 -7.23 8.07 -25.11
C TYR A 292 -6.63 7.75 -26.47
N LYS A 293 -7.48 7.45 -27.46
CA LYS A 293 -7.09 7.27 -28.86
C LYS A 293 -7.78 8.32 -29.71
N LYS A 294 -6.99 9.14 -30.40
CA LYS A 294 -7.50 10.30 -31.15
C LYS A 294 -8.28 9.87 -32.38
N ASP A 295 -7.81 8.84 -33.07
CA ASP A 295 -8.45 8.36 -34.31
C ASP A 295 -9.90 7.89 -34.11
N SER A 296 -10.21 7.35 -32.93
CA SER A 296 -11.56 6.89 -32.57
C SER A 296 -12.29 7.84 -31.61
N GLU A 297 -11.63 8.94 -31.19
CA GLU A 297 -12.11 9.87 -30.15
C GLU A 297 -12.67 9.16 -28.90
N GLU A 298 -12.00 8.08 -28.47
CA GLU A 298 -12.49 7.17 -27.45
C GLU A 298 -11.44 6.91 -26.36
N PHE A 299 -11.91 6.71 -25.13
CA PHE A 299 -11.10 6.18 -24.04
C PHE A 299 -11.22 4.67 -23.94
N PHE A 300 -10.09 4.00 -23.86
CA PHE A 300 -9.98 2.59 -23.54
C PHE A 300 -9.60 2.46 -22.08
N CYS A 301 -10.51 1.94 -21.26
CA CYS A 301 -10.33 1.88 -19.80
C CYS A 301 -10.27 0.44 -19.30
N SER A 302 -9.48 0.19 -18.27
CA SER A 302 -9.45 -1.09 -17.56
C SER A 302 -8.99 -0.90 -16.12
N THR A 303 -9.47 -1.77 -15.24
CA THR A 303 -8.96 -1.91 -13.87
C THR A 303 -7.83 -2.95 -13.77
N ALA A 304 -7.28 -3.39 -14.91
CA ALA A 304 -6.10 -4.24 -15.00
C ALA A 304 -4.80 -3.41 -14.95
N ASN A 305 -3.65 -4.07 -15.18
CA ASN A 305 -2.34 -3.42 -15.19
C ASN A 305 -2.28 -2.30 -16.26
N GLU A 306 -1.94 -1.08 -15.84
CA GLU A 306 -2.00 0.12 -16.68
C GLU A 306 -0.94 0.12 -17.81
N SER A 307 0.23 -0.48 -17.56
CA SER A 307 1.27 -0.65 -18.58
C SER A 307 0.84 -1.58 -19.70
N CYS A 308 0.13 -2.66 -19.35
CA CYS A 308 -0.45 -3.57 -20.34
C CYS A 308 -1.57 -2.90 -21.13
N LEU A 309 -2.46 -2.15 -20.48
CA LEU A 309 -3.50 -1.37 -21.17
C LEU A 309 -2.87 -0.39 -22.17
N PHE A 310 -1.86 0.36 -21.75
CA PHE A 310 -1.17 1.30 -22.62
C PHE A 310 -0.52 0.61 -23.83
N THR A 311 0.18 -0.49 -23.58
CA THR A 311 0.79 -1.31 -24.64
C THR A 311 -0.26 -1.81 -25.63
N LYS A 312 -1.40 -2.29 -25.12
CA LYS A 312 -2.50 -2.80 -25.95
C LYS A 312 -3.16 -1.73 -26.83
N VAL A 313 -3.26 -0.51 -26.33
CA VAL A 313 -3.95 0.58 -27.05
C VAL A 313 -3.02 1.30 -28.03
N ASN A 314 -1.78 1.57 -27.62
CA ASN A 314 -0.79 2.36 -28.36
C ASN A 314 0.31 1.54 -29.06
N GLY A 315 0.33 0.22 -28.82
CA GLY A 315 1.36 -0.69 -29.33
C GLY A 315 2.64 -0.70 -28.48
N ALA A 316 3.36 -1.83 -28.56
CA ALA A 316 4.60 -2.07 -27.81
C ALA A 316 5.77 -1.16 -28.17
N ASP A 317 5.73 -0.48 -29.32
CA ASP A 317 6.82 0.38 -29.83
C ASP A 317 6.69 1.86 -29.46
N SER A 318 5.74 2.20 -28.59
CA SER A 318 5.66 3.52 -28.00
C SER A 318 7.00 3.92 -27.35
N THR A 319 7.46 5.15 -27.58
CA THR A 319 8.74 5.68 -27.07
C THR A 319 8.56 6.69 -25.93
N SER A 320 7.34 7.16 -25.72
CA SER A 320 6.99 8.10 -24.67
C SER A 320 5.61 7.80 -24.11
N TYR A 321 5.42 8.17 -22.85
CA TYR A 321 4.13 8.21 -22.20
C TYR A 321 4.15 9.26 -21.09
N ALA A 322 2.97 9.69 -20.66
CA ALA A 322 2.78 10.42 -19.42
C ALA A 322 1.64 9.81 -18.61
N VAL A 323 1.50 10.23 -17.37
CA VAL A 323 0.36 9.89 -16.52
C VAL A 323 -0.43 11.16 -16.24
N GLY A 324 -1.75 11.05 -16.28
CA GLY A 324 -2.69 12.13 -16.03
C GLY A 324 -3.86 11.68 -15.17
N VAL A 325 -4.72 12.63 -14.80
CA VAL A 325 -6.00 12.37 -14.14
C VAL A 325 -7.10 12.44 -15.18
N PHE A 326 -8.02 11.47 -15.14
CA PHE A 326 -9.24 11.53 -15.93
C PHE A 326 -10.14 12.64 -15.41
N LYS A 327 -10.48 13.60 -16.25
CA LYS A 327 -11.29 14.77 -15.84
C LYS A 327 -12.77 14.50 -16.02
N ASP A 328 -13.59 15.04 -15.13
CA ASP A 328 -15.06 14.94 -15.20
C ASP A 328 -15.61 15.49 -16.52
N ILE A 329 -14.99 16.53 -17.08
CA ILE A 329 -15.36 17.07 -18.40
C ILE A 329 -15.22 16.06 -19.53
N TRP A 330 -14.46 14.97 -19.35
CA TRP A 330 -14.26 13.94 -20.35
C TRP A 330 -15.25 12.78 -20.27
N ASP A 331 -16.22 12.83 -19.35
CA ASP A 331 -17.35 11.88 -19.34
C ASP A 331 -18.23 12.00 -20.61
N GLU A 332 -18.02 13.03 -21.44
CA GLU A 332 -18.66 13.19 -22.75
C GLU A 332 -18.05 12.31 -23.85
N PHE A 333 -16.80 11.85 -23.69
CA PHE A 333 -16.15 10.95 -24.65
C PHE A 333 -16.68 9.53 -24.49
N GLN A 334 -16.68 8.76 -25.58
CA GLN A 334 -16.99 7.34 -25.52
C GLN A 334 -15.94 6.61 -24.66
N VAL A 335 -16.39 5.65 -23.85
CA VAL A 335 -15.53 4.81 -23.00
C VAL A 335 -15.75 3.34 -23.34
N SER A 336 -14.71 2.68 -23.84
CA SER A 336 -14.65 1.23 -24.05
C SER A 336 -13.91 0.54 -22.91
N GLU A 337 -14.57 -0.44 -22.28
CA GLU A 337 -13.93 -1.27 -21.26
C GLU A 337 -13.11 -2.39 -21.90
N VAL A 338 -11.81 -2.41 -21.62
CA VAL A 338 -10.87 -3.42 -22.13
C VAL A 338 -10.81 -4.59 -21.16
N SER A 339 -11.07 -5.80 -21.69
CA SER A 339 -10.99 -7.04 -20.92
C SER A 339 -9.62 -7.20 -20.25
N LYS A 340 -9.65 -7.62 -18.99
CA LYS A 340 -8.46 -7.93 -18.19
C LYS A 340 -7.76 -9.19 -18.70
N GLU A 341 -8.54 -10.12 -19.25
CA GLU A 341 -8.02 -11.39 -19.73
C GLU A 341 -7.14 -11.16 -20.96
N GLY A 342 -5.90 -11.64 -20.88
CA GLY A 342 -4.91 -11.44 -21.95
C GLY A 342 -4.53 -9.98 -22.19
N ILE A 343 -4.80 -9.03 -21.29
CA ILE A 343 -4.45 -7.61 -21.54
C ILE A 343 -2.95 -7.40 -21.77
N CYS A 344 -2.11 -8.24 -21.18
CA CYS A 344 -0.66 -8.22 -21.33
C CYS A 344 -0.14 -9.16 -22.43
N SER A 345 -1.01 -9.78 -23.25
CA SER A 345 -0.59 -10.81 -24.22
C SER A 345 0.30 -10.27 -25.34
N GLU A 346 0.29 -8.95 -25.56
CA GLU A 346 1.12 -8.27 -26.57
C GLU A 346 2.54 -7.97 -26.08
N ILE A 347 2.85 -8.29 -24.83
CA ILE A 347 4.19 -8.07 -24.26
C ILE A 347 5.08 -9.27 -24.58
N ASP A 348 6.06 -9.05 -25.45
CA ASP A 348 7.02 -10.07 -25.85
C ASP A 348 7.80 -10.63 -24.66
N GLY A 349 8.02 -11.94 -24.69
CA GLY A 349 8.82 -12.64 -23.69
C GLY A 349 8.20 -12.72 -22.30
N LEU A 350 6.93 -12.37 -22.16
CA LEU A 350 6.22 -12.48 -20.90
C LEU A 350 5.83 -13.94 -20.62
N TYR A 351 6.26 -14.47 -19.48
CA TYR A 351 5.90 -15.81 -19.06
C TYR A 351 4.55 -15.80 -18.34
N SER A 352 3.69 -16.73 -18.72
CA SER A 352 2.35 -16.87 -18.15
C SER A 352 2.41 -17.33 -16.70
N ARG A 353 1.32 -17.09 -15.96
CA ARG A 353 1.11 -17.75 -14.66
C ARG A 353 1.21 -19.27 -14.84
N GLY A 354 1.78 -19.94 -13.85
CA GLY A 354 2.10 -21.37 -13.85
C GLY A 354 3.44 -21.73 -14.48
N ALA A 355 4.06 -20.84 -15.27
CA ALA A 355 5.33 -21.13 -15.93
C ALA A 355 6.47 -21.39 -14.94
N LYS A 356 7.25 -22.44 -15.18
CA LYS A 356 8.51 -22.70 -14.49
C LYS A 356 9.61 -21.89 -15.16
N VAL A 357 10.28 -21.05 -14.39
CA VAL A 357 11.33 -20.16 -14.88
C VAL A 357 12.64 -20.41 -14.14
N GLU A 358 13.73 -20.55 -14.90
CA GLU A 358 15.09 -20.54 -14.36
C GLU A 358 15.59 -19.10 -14.34
N VAL A 359 16.05 -18.67 -13.17
CA VAL A 359 16.62 -17.34 -12.96
C VAL A 359 18.06 -17.33 -13.44
N LEU A 360 18.45 -16.38 -14.29
CA LEU A 360 19.76 -16.34 -14.96
C LEU A 360 20.76 -15.39 -14.28
N LYS A 361 20.32 -14.66 -13.26
CA LYS A 361 21.13 -13.75 -12.45
C LYS A 361 20.79 -13.96 -10.98
N ASN A 362 21.62 -13.45 -10.08
CA ASN A 362 21.21 -13.25 -8.70
C ASN A 362 20.21 -12.09 -8.66
N ILE A 363 18.99 -12.32 -8.19
CA ILE A 363 17.91 -11.33 -8.21
C ILE A 363 17.41 -11.10 -6.79
N ASN A 364 17.26 -9.83 -6.42
CA ASN A 364 16.58 -9.47 -5.18
C ASN A 364 15.11 -9.91 -5.25
N VAL A 365 14.65 -10.65 -4.25
CA VAL A 365 13.22 -10.90 -4.06
C VAL A 365 12.67 -9.75 -3.23
N ARG A 366 11.63 -9.07 -3.74
CA ARG A 366 11.03 -7.87 -3.14
C ARG A 366 9.58 -8.12 -2.72
N LYS A 367 9.07 -7.43 -1.69
CA LYS A 367 7.71 -7.63 -1.17
C LYS A 367 6.61 -7.20 -2.16
N THR A 368 6.84 -6.08 -2.84
CA THR A 368 6.06 -5.56 -3.98
C THR A 368 7.01 -5.38 -5.17
N PRO A 369 6.51 -5.20 -6.41
CA PRO A 369 7.35 -4.71 -7.51
C PRO A 369 8.16 -3.50 -7.05
N ALA A 370 9.48 -3.52 -7.29
CA ALA A 370 10.41 -2.47 -6.85
C ALA A 370 10.41 -2.12 -5.33
N GLY A 371 9.78 -2.93 -4.47
CA GLY A 371 9.65 -2.63 -3.03
C GLY A 371 10.79 -3.13 -2.13
N GLU A 372 10.46 -3.31 -0.85
CA GLU A 372 11.37 -3.79 0.20
C GLU A 372 11.99 -5.15 -0.18
N LYS A 373 13.30 -5.30 0.02
CA LYS A 373 14.01 -6.57 -0.22
C LYS A 373 13.75 -7.57 0.92
N ILE A 374 13.22 -8.74 0.57
CA ILE A 374 12.98 -9.85 1.50
C ILE A 374 14.00 -10.99 1.34
N GLY A 375 14.79 -11.00 0.26
CA GLY A 375 15.82 -12.00 0.04
C GLY A 375 16.53 -11.88 -1.30
N VAL A 376 17.28 -12.92 -1.67
CA VAL A 376 17.94 -13.05 -2.98
C VAL A 376 17.69 -14.47 -3.50
N ILE A 377 17.18 -14.58 -4.72
CA ILE A 377 17.16 -15.84 -5.46
C ILE A 377 18.43 -15.92 -6.31
N ASN A 378 19.14 -17.05 -6.22
CA ASN A 378 20.43 -17.21 -6.89
C ASN A 378 20.24 -17.57 -8.36
N SER A 379 21.23 -17.21 -9.18
CA SER A 379 21.33 -17.67 -10.56
C SER A 379 21.30 -19.21 -10.63
N GLY A 380 20.55 -19.75 -11.59
CA GLY A 380 20.33 -21.17 -11.81
C GLY A 380 19.17 -21.75 -10.98
N SER A 381 18.61 -21.01 -10.02
CA SER A 381 17.41 -21.43 -9.30
C SER A 381 16.21 -21.50 -10.24
N VAL A 382 15.30 -22.44 -9.98
CA VAL A 382 14.03 -22.58 -10.70
C VAL A 382 12.91 -22.16 -9.76
N THR A 383 11.99 -21.34 -10.26
CA THR A 383 10.80 -20.88 -9.54
C THR A 383 9.56 -20.95 -10.44
N GLN A 384 8.37 -20.81 -9.87
CA GLN A 384 7.11 -20.78 -10.61
C GLN A 384 6.52 -19.37 -10.57
N VAL A 385 6.09 -18.88 -11.73
CA VAL A 385 5.38 -17.62 -11.86
C VAL A 385 3.95 -17.81 -11.34
N ILE A 386 3.61 -17.24 -10.19
CA ILE A 386 2.24 -17.28 -9.64
C ILE A 386 1.46 -15.99 -9.88
N GLY A 387 2.15 -14.94 -10.32
CA GLY A 387 1.56 -13.65 -10.69
C GLY A 387 2.54 -12.85 -11.53
N LEU A 388 2.02 -11.82 -12.20
CA LEU A 388 2.79 -10.94 -13.06
C LEU A 388 2.38 -9.50 -12.79
N ASP A 389 3.35 -8.62 -12.85
CA ASP A 389 3.14 -7.18 -12.87
C ASP A 389 4.09 -6.56 -13.91
N ILE A 390 3.58 -5.60 -14.68
CA ILE A 390 4.35 -4.85 -15.67
C ILE A 390 4.35 -3.39 -15.25
N SER A 391 5.54 -2.91 -14.96
CA SER A 391 5.81 -1.51 -14.68
C SER A 391 6.35 -0.83 -15.94
N HIS A 392 6.30 0.50 -15.97
CA HIS A 392 6.83 1.33 -17.06
C HIS A 392 6.40 0.90 -18.48
N PRO A 393 5.29 1.43 -19.04
CA PRO A 393 4.78 1.04 -20.36
C PRO A 393 5.79 1.00 -21.52
N ILE A 394 6.86 1.80 -21.45
CA ILE A 394 7.90 1.89 -22.48
C ILE A 394 9.00 0.84 -22.29
N THR A 395 9.57 0.75 -21.10
CA THR A 395 10.62 -0.23 -20.81
C THR A 395 10.04 -1.61 -20.53
N GLN A 396 8.74 -1.72 -20.25
CA GLN A 396 8.02 -2.96 -19.95
C GLN A 396 8.76 -3.78 -18.89
N ASP A 397 9.02 -3.16 -17.75
CA ASP A 397 9.78 -3.74 -16.66
C ASP A 397 8.94 -4.84 -16.01
N ARG A 398 9.36 -6.10 -16.20
CA ARG A 398 8.62 -7.30 -15.80
C ARG A 398 8.92 -7.66 -14.35
N TYR A 399 7.88 -7.91 -13.58
CA TYR A 399 7.99 -8.49 -12.25
C TYR A 399 7.20 -9.79 -12.17
N TYR A 400 7.87 -10.89 -11.82
CA TYR A 400 7.22 -12.16 -11.54
C TYR A 400 7.03 -12.33 -10.06
N LYS A 401 5.78 -12.56 -9.66
CA LYS A 401 5.44 -12.98 -8.30
C LYS A 401 5.78 -14.45 -8.15
N ILE A 402 6.52 -14.79 -7.10
CA ILE A 402 7.08 -16.12 -6.85
C ILE A 402 6.97 -16.48 -5.36
N VAL A 403 6.96 -17.77 -5.07
CA VAL A 403 7.17 -18.27 -3.71
C VAL A 403 8.68 -18.30 -3.41
N PHE A 404 9.07 -17.77 -2.26
CA PHE A 404 10.46 -17.68 -1.80
C PHE A 404 10.55 -18.07 -0.32
N GLY A 405 10.99 -19.31 -0.06
CA GLY A 405 10.99 -19.87 1.29
C GLY A 405 9.56 -20.01 1.83
N LYS A 406 9.26 -19.30 2.93
CA LYS A 406 7.91 -19.23 3.53
C LYS A 406 7.13 -17.97 3.14
N SER A 407 7.70 -17.14 2.25
CA SER A 407 7.12 -15.85 1.88
C SER A 407 6.80 -15.83 0.39
N VAL A 408 5.98 -14.87 -0.02
CA VAL A 408 5.75 -14.55 -1.43
C VAL A 408 6.36 -13.18 -1.73
N GLY A 409 7.02 -13.07 -2.88
CA GLY A 409 7.61 -11.81 -3.32
C GLY A 409 7.69 -11.72 -4.83
N TYR A 410 8.27 -10.64 -5.32
CA TYR A 410 8.46 -10.33 -6.72
C TYR A 410 9.95 -10.37 -7.07
N ILE A 411 10.27 -10.93 -8.23
CA ILE A 411 11.58 -10.84 -8.84
C ILE A 411 11.50 -9.99 -10.09
N PHE A 412 12.48 -9.12 -10.29
CA PHE A 412 12.62 -8.41 -11.56
C PHE A 412 13.04 -9.39 -12.65
N ALA A 413 12.32 -9.43 -13.76
CA ALA A 413 12.54 -10.36 -14.88
C ALA A 413 12.97 -9.62 -16.16
N GLY A 414 13.50 -8.41 -16.02
CA GLY A 414 14.04 -7.62 -17.10
C GLY A 414 13.02 -6.71 -17.81
N SER A 415 13.58 -5.79 -18.57
CA SER A 415 12.90 -4.85 -19.46
C SER A 415 12.71 -5.45 -20.85
N LYS A 416 11.97 -4.75 -21.72
CA LYS A 416 11.77 -5.06 -23.15
C LYS A 416 13.09 -5.37 -23.85
N SER A 417 14.16 -4.71 -23.43
CA SER A 417 15.49 -4.85 -24.04
C SER A 417 16.30 -6.05 -23.56
N ASP A 418 16.01 -6.61 -22.37
CA ASP A 418 16.92 -7.55 -21.72
C ASP A 418 16.27 -8.70 -20.96
N TYR A 419 14.94 -8.88 -21.03
CA TYR A 419 14.21 -9.94 -20.30
C TYR A 419 14.80 -11.35 -20.46
N ALA A 420 15.29 -11.69 -21.66
CA ALA A 420 15.89 -12.99 -21.96
C ALA A 420 17.19 -13.26 -21.19
N ALA A 421 17.85 -12.21 -20.67
CA ALA A 421 19.05 -12.32 -19.84
C ALA A 421 18.74 -12.48 -18.34
N TRP A 422 17.48 -12.36 -17.93
CA TRP A 422 17.07 -12.42 -16.51
C TRP A 422 16.40 -13.73 -16.15
N ALA A 423 15.53 -14.25 -17.00
CA ALA A 423 14.83 -15.50 -16.77
C ALA A 423 14.55 -16.23 -18.09
N LYS A 424 14.45 -17.55 -18.03
CA LYS A 424 14.00 -18.39 -19.16
C LYS A 424 13.05 -19.49 -18.69
N ILE A 425 12.21 -20.02 -19.59
CA ILE A 425 11.42 -21.22 -19.29
C ILE A 425 12.37 -22.38 -18.96
N SER A 426 12.07 -23.07 -17.86
CA SER A 426 12.86 -24.20 -17.35
C SER A 426 12.12 -25.51 -17.52
N GLN A 427 12.82 -26.51 -18.04
CA GLN A 427 12.39 -27.91 -18.04
C GLN A 427 13.02 -28.70 -16.87
N LYS A 428 13.84 -28.04 -16.02
CA LYS A 428 14.48 -28.70 -14.89
C LYS A 428 13.42 -29.14 -13.87
N ALA A 429 13.74 -30.23 -13.16
CA ALA A 429 12.93 -30.69 -12.04
C ALA A 429 12.75 -29.56 -11.02
N PHE A 430 11.50 -29.35 -10.61
CA PHE A 430 11.11 -28.32 -9.66
C PHE A 430 11.10 -28.96 -8.27
N SER A 431 11.99 -28.53 -7.39
CA SER A 431 12.16 -29.12 -6.05
C SER A 431 11.14 -28.63 -5.02
N TYR A 432 10.27 -27.70 -5.40
CA TYR A 432 9.23 -27.14 -4.56
C TYR A 432 7.86 -27.61 -5.05
N GLN A 433 6.86 -27.55 -4.17
CA GLN A 433 5.49 -27.86 -4.53
C GLN A 433 5.03 -26.96 -5.67
N LEU A 434 4.43 -27.56 -6.69
CA LEU A 434 3.78 -26.81 -7.76
C LEU A 434 2.50 -26.19 -7.22
N PHE A 435 2.36 -24.90 -7.46
CA PHE A 435 1.13 -24.19 -7.16
C PHE A 435 0.25 -24.17 -8.42
N ALA A 436 -1.04 -24.44 -8.23
CA ALA A 436 -2.03 -24.37 -9.28
C ALA A 436 -2.43 -22.91 -9.53
N THR A 437 -2.86 -22.64 -10.76
CA THR A 437 -3.49 -21.37 -11.14
C THR A 437 -5.01 -21.51 -11.16
N ALA A 438 -5.73 -20.40 -11.18
CA ALA A 438 -7.17 -20.42 -11.45
C ALA A 438 -7.45 -21.21 -12.75
N GLY A 439 -8.47 -22.08 -12.72
CA GLY A 439 -8.82 -23.01 -13.79
C GLY A 439 -8.10 -24.36 -13.74
N GLN A 440 -7.09 -24.55 -12.87
CA GLN A 440 -6.43 -25.84 -12.67
C GLN A 440 -7.04 -26.60 -11.49
N TYR A 441 -6.72 -27.88 -11.37
CA TYR A 441 -7.16 -28.72 -10.26
C TYR A 441 -6.05 -28.89 -9.22
N VAL A 442 -6.46 -29.00 -7.96
CA VAL A 442 -5.60 -29.32 -6.84
C VAL A 442 -6.15 -30.50 -6.06
N LYS A 443 -5.26 -31.32 -5.52
CA LYS A 443 -5.59 -32.49 -4.74
C LYS A 443 -5.24 -32.28 -3.28
N ALA A 444 -6.16 -32.62 -2.39
CA ALA A 444 -5.93 -32.63 -0.96
C ALA A 444 -5.14 -33.88 -0.54
N SER A 445 -4.03 -33.69 0.17
CA SER A 445 -3.19 -34.79 0.69
C SER A 445 -3.68 -35.36 2.02
N ASP A 446 -4.55 -34.63 2.72
CA ASP A 446 -5.22 -35.02 3.95
C ASP A 446 -6.51 -34.17 4.12
N GLY A 447 -7.22 -34.35 5.23
CA GLY A 447 -8.38 -33.55 5.62
C GLY A 447 -8.06 -32.06 5.83
N HIS A 448 -8.02 -31.29 4.73
CA HIS A 448 -7.63 -29.88 4.76
C HIS A 448 -8.82 -28.97 5.01
N LYS A 449 -8.79 -28.28 6.15
CA LYS A 449 -9.85 -27.33 6.52
C LYS A 449 -9.66 -25.98 5.87
N SER A 450 -10.78 -25.37 5.52
CA SER A 450 -10.81 -24.00 5.04
C SER A 450 -10.31 -23.02 6.12
N VAL A 451 -9.64 -21.98 5.65
CA VAL A 451 -9.17 -20.83 6.43
C VAL A 451 -10.35 -20.03 6.98
N ASP A 452 -11.41 -19.92 6.18
CA ASP A 452 -12.55 -19.05 6.46
C ASP A 452 -13.65 -19.76 7.25
N ASP A 453 -13.77 -21.08 7.07
CA ASP A 453 -14.77 -21.92 7.74
C ASP A 453 -14.21 -23.31 8.02
N GLN A 454 -13.83 -23.56 9.28
CA GLN A 454 -13.27 -24.86 9.70
C GLN A 454 -14.26 -26.03 9.62
N GLN A 455 -15.52 -25.80 9.26
CA GLN A 455 -16.49 -26.86 8.96
C GLN A 455 -16.41 -27.34 7.51
N VAL A 456 -15.78 -26.57 6.61
CA VAL A 456 -15.54 -26.98 5.22
C VAL A 456 -14.17 -27.63 5.15
N GLU A 457 -14.13 -28.90 4.75
CA GLU A 457 -12.93 -29.72 4.69
C GLU A 457 -12.82 -30.36 3.32
N LEU A 458 -11.61 -30.40 2.78
CA LEU A 458 -11.33 -31.12 1.54
C LEU A 458 -11.16 -32.60 1.88
N GLU A 459 -11.82 -33.44 1.10
CA GLU A 459 -11.69 -34.89 1.18
C GLU A 459 -10.31 -35.29 0.64
N GLU A 460 -9.58 -36.07 1.43
CA GLU A 460 -8.29 -36.62 1.03
C GLU A 460 -8.42 -37.37 -0.31
N GLY A 461 -7.54 -37.04 -1.25
CA GLY A 461 -7.49 -37.68 -2.55
C GLY A 461 -8.49 -37.15 -3.58
N LYS A 462 -9.35 -36.18 -3.25
CA LYS A 462 -10.28 -35.54 -4.20
C LYS A 462 -9.65 -34.32 -4.86
N SER A 463 -10.00 -34.11 -6.13
CA SER A 463 -9.52 -33.00 -6.95
C SER A 463 -10.52 -31.85 -6.93
N TYR A 464 -10.02 -30.64 -6.75
CA TYR A 464 -10.82 -29.43 -6.61
C TYR A 464 -10.39 -28.38 -7.63
N LEU A 465 -11.35 -27.77 -8.31
CA LEU A 465 -11.09 -26.67 -9.23
C LEU A 465 -10.65 -25.42 -8.44
N VAL A 466 -9.52 -24.85 -8.84
CA VAL A 466 -9.05 -23.58 -8.33
C VAL A 466 -9.83 -22.46 -9.01
N LEU A 467 -10.68 -21.77 -8.26
CA LEU A 467 -11.47 -20.63 -8.75
C LEU A 467 -10.64 -19.34 -8.75
N ASP A 468 -9.81 -19.16 -7.73
CA ASP A 468 -8.94 -18.00 -7.57
C ASP A 468 -7.68 -18.34 -6.77
N VAL A 469 -6.62 -17.55 -6.97
CA VAL A 469 -5.36 -17.65 -6.25
C VAL A 469 -4.96 -16.27 -5.75
N HIS A 470 -4.92 -16.10 -4.44
CA HIS A 470 -4.50 -14.83 -3.83
C HIS A 470 -3.67 -15.07 -2.56
N ILE A 471 -3.23 -13.97 -1.95
CA ILE A 471 -2.50 -14.01 -0.68
C ILE A 471 -3.44 -13.53 0.41
N ASP A 472 -3.54 -14.31 1.48
CA ASP A 472 -4.09 -13.87 2.76
C ASP A 472 -2.97 -13.82 3.81
N GLY A 473 -2.67 -12.62 4.31
CA GLY A 473 -1.52 -12.38 5.17
C GLY A 473 -0.17 -12.70 4.50
N GLU A 474 0.52 -13.73 4.99
CA GLU A 474 1.79 -14.23 4.43
C GLU A 474 1.63 -15.53 3.65
N ALA A 475 0.41 -16.06 3.54
CA ALA A 475 0.15 -17.37 2.97
C ALA A 475 -0.50 -17.26 1.58
N LEU A 476 -0.05 -18.11 0.66
CA LEU A 476 -0.76 -18.35 -0.59
C LEU A 476 -1.99 -19.20 -0.30
N VAL A 477 -3.15 -18.76 -0.78
CA VAL A 477 -4.42 -19.47 -0.61
C VAL A 477 -5.11 -19.68 -1.94
N TYR A 478 -5.83 -20.79 -2.04
CA TYR A 478 -6.75 -21.08 -3.13
C TYR A 478 -8.17 -20.86 -2.69
N LYS A 479 -8.97 -20.23 -3.56
CA LYS A 479 -10.42 -20.30 -3.46
C LYS A 479 -10.88 -21.53 -4.24
N LEU A 480 -11.48 -22.49 -3.56
CA LEU A 480 -11.97 -23.74 -4.12
C LEU A 480 -13.47 -23.86 -3.90
N GLU A 481 -14.15 -24.60 -4.77
CA GLU A 481 -15.51 -25.08 -4.48
C GLU A 481 -15.43 -26.47 -3.85
N ALA A 482 -15.82 -26.59 -2.58
CA ALA A 482 -15.94 -27.86 -1.87
C ALA A 482 -17.39 -28.06 -1.44
N ASP A 483 -18.02 -29.14 -1.90
CA ASP A 483 -19.42 -29.49 -1.61
C ASP A 483 -20.43 -28.36 -1.88
N GLY A 484 -20.23 -27.64 -2.99
CA GLY A 484 -21.07 -26.51 -3.40
C GLY A 484 -20.83 -25.22 -2.60
N ILE A 485 -19.79 -25.17 -1.78
CA ILE A 485 -19.39 -24.01 -0.99
C ILE A 485 -18.04 -23.50 -1.50
N GLU A 486 -17.99 -22.24 -1.89
CA GLU A 486 -16.73 -21.56 -2.17
C GLU A 486 -16.02 -21.22 -0.85
N ALA A 487 -14.82 -21.74 -0.66
CA ALA A 487 -14.03 -21.55 0.56
C ALA A 487 -12.53 -21.40 0.26
N THR A 488 -11.81 -20.78 1.18
CA THR A 488 -10.38 -20.48 1.03
C THR A 488 -9.53 -21.52 1.74
N PHE A 489 -8.50 -22.06 1.09
CA PHE A 489 -7.64 -23.12 1.64
C PHE A 489 -6.17 -22.74 1.46
N TYR A 490 -5.33 -23.14 2.42
CA TYR A 490 -3.89 -22.93 2.31
C TYR A 490 -3.30 -23.75 1.15
N ALA A 491 -2.70 -23.07 0.18
CA ALA A 491 -2.17 -23.70 -1.02
C ALA A 491 -0.98 -24.63 -0.75
N GLY A 492 -0.23 -24.37 0.34
CA GLY A 492 0.97 -25.14 0.71
C GLY A 492 0.71 -26.59 1.11
N ASN A 493 -0.54 -27.02 1.25
CA ASN A 493 -0.87 -28.42 1.50
C ASN A 493 -1.69 -29.07 0.38
N LEU A 494 -1.81 -28.39 -0.76
CA LEU A 494 -2.63 -28.84 -1.89
C LEU A 494 -1.75 -29.05 -3.12
N GLU A 495 -1.75 -30.25 -3.64
CA GLU A 495 -0.91 -30.65 -4.76
C GLU A 495 -1.57 -30.25 -6.08
N ALA A 496 -0.90 -29.39 -6.88
CA ALA A 496 -1.40 -29.08 -8.21
C ALA A 496 -1.37 -30.33 -9.10
N GLU A 497 -2.50 -30.66 -9.72
CA GLU A 497 -2.59 -31.77 -10.66
C GLU A 497 -2.08 -31.33 -12.04
N ASN A 498 -1.20 -32.14 -12.65
CA ASN A 498 -0.84 -31.92 -14.04
C ASN A 498 -1.98 -32.39 -14.95
N THR A 499 -2.30 -31.59 -15.97
CA THR A 499 -3.35 -31.88 -16.96
C THR A 499 -3.14 -33.17 -17.78
N SER A 500 -2.04 -33.89 -17.58
CA SER A 500 -1.78 -35.21 -18.18
C SER A 500 -2.49 -36.37 -17.50
N ASP A 501 -2.94 -36.21 -16.25
CA ASP A 501 -3.41 -37.32 -15.42
C ASP A 501 -4.93 -37.60 -15.59
N PHE A 502 -5.61 -36.77 -16.37
CA PHE A 502 -7.06 -36.80 -16.59
C PHE A 502 -7.55 -37.94 -17.51
N PHE A 503 -6.68 -38.60 -18.27
CA PHE A 503 -7.09 -39.62 -19.25
C PHE A 503 -7.11 -41.06 -18.73
N THR A 504 -6.89 -41.29 -17.43
CA THR A 504 -6.74 -42.66 -16.89
C THR A 504 -7.87 -43.17 -16.00
N LEU A 505 -8.95 -42.42 -15.76
CA LEU A 505 -10.07 -42.94 -14.95
C LEU A 505 -11.43 -42.54 -15.51
N SER A 506 -12.00 -43.43 -16.31
CA SER A 506 -13.45 -43.62 -16.49
C SER A 506 -13.71 -44.94 -17.23
N GLU A 507 -13.52 -46.07 -16.55
CA GLU A 507 -14.40 -47.22 -16.80
C GLU A 507 -15.60 -47.08 -15.86
N LYS A 508 -16.76 -46.81 -16.45
CA LYS A 508 -18.06 -46.85 -15.76
C LYS A 508 -18.30 -48.28 -15.25
N PRO A 509 -18.71 -48.48 -13.99
CA PRO A 509 -19.51 -49.64 -13.65
C PRO A 509 -20.90 -49.43 -14.24
N SER A 510 -21.30 -50.34 -15.12
CA SER A 510 -22.70 -50.60 -15.42
C SER A 510 -23.38 -51.13 -14.16
N ASP A 511 -24.57 -50.61 -13.84
CA ASP A 511 -25.68 -51.49 -13.50
C ASP A 511 -27.03 -50.80 -13.66
N SER A 512 -28.00 -51.68 -13.87
CA SER A 512 -29.28 -51.53 -14.55
C SER A 512 -30.48 -51.27 -13.64
N ASN A 513 -31.54 -50.75 -14.27
CA ASN A 513 -32.97 -50.92 -13.99
C ASN A 513 -33.59 -50.25 -12.76
N GLY A 514 -34.68 -49.50 -13.01
CA GLY A 514 -35.74 -49.28 -12.04
C GLY A 514 -36.53 -48.00 -12.27
N ASP A 515 -37.73 -48.15 -12.83
CA ASP A 515 -38.74 -47.16 -13.23
C ASP A 515 -39.24 -46.15 -12.16
N ASP A 516 -39.84 -45.10 -12.74
CA ASP A 516 -40.98 -44.27 -12.32
C ASP A 516 -40.88 -43.10 -11.33
N ASP A 517 -41.44 -41.99 -11.83
CA ASP A 517 -42.12 -40.85 -11.20
C ASP A 517 -41.34 -39.89 -10.28
N GLU A 518 -41.20 -38.63 -10.73
CA GLU A 518 -42.10 -37.52 -10.35
C GLU A 518 -41.37 -36.17 -10.57
N VAL A 519 -41.91 -35.32 -11.44
CA VAL A 519 -41.45 -33.94 -11.64
C VAL A 519 -41.70 -33.16 -10.35
N LYS A 520 -40.63 -32.83 -9.60
CA LYS A 520 -40.68 -31.87 -8.50
C LYS A 520 -40.17 -30.51 -8.97
N ASP A 521 -41.02 -29.51 -8.80
CA ASP A 521 -40.77 -28.09 -9.03
C ASP A 521 -39.44 -27.61 -8.40
N PRO A 522 -38.82 -26.55 -8.95
CA PRO A 522 -37.56 -26.02 -8.47
C PRO A 522 -37.64 -25.58 -7.01
N VAL A 523 -36.69 -26.09 -6.22
CA VAL A 523 -36.46 -25.70 -4.82
C VAL A 523 -36.25 -24.17 -4.74
N PRO A 524 -36.94 -23.45 -3.84
CA PRO A 524 -36.75 -22.00 -3.68
C PRO A 524 -35.29 -21.70 -3.30
N PRO A 525 -34.70 -20.58 -3.76
CA PRO A 525 -33.33 -20.23 -3.42
C PRO A 525 -33.14 -20.21 -1.90
N ALA A 526 -32.11 -20.92 -1.43
CA ALA A 526 -31.73 -20.96 -0.03
C ALA A 526 -31.58 -19.54 0.52
N GLN A 527 -32.17 -19.26 1.68
CA GLN A 527 -32.08 -17.94 2.28
C GLN A 527 -30.61 -17.61 2.62
N PRO A 528 -30.14 -16.38 2.34
CA PRO A 528 -28.76 -15.99 2.60
C PRO A 528 -28.44 -16.09 4.09
N LYS A 529 -27.39 -16.86 4.42
CA LYS A 529 -26.88 -17.06 5.78
C LYS A 529 -26.41 -15.71 6.33
N VAL A 530 -27.04 -15.21 7.39
CA VAL A 530 -26.71 -13.91 8.01
C VAL A 530 -25.35 -14.00 8.68
N ARG A 531 -24.35 -13.26 8.18
CA ARG A 531 -23.02 -13.12 8.81
C ARG A 531 -23.04 -11.95 9.80
N TYR A 532 -22.10 -11.91 10.75
CA TYR A 532 -21.99 -10.79 11.68
C TYR A 532 -20.65 -10.05 11.54
N GLY A 533 -20.65 -8.77 11.91
CA GLY A 533 -19.45 -7.94 11.88
C GLY A 533 -19.49 -6.80 12.88
N ARG A 534 -18.38 -6.09 13.02
CA ARG A 534 -18.22 -4.86 13.81
C ARG A 534 -17.33 -3.89 13.07
N LEU A 535 -17.37 -2.60 13.41
CA LEU A 535 -16.44 -1.66 12.77
C LEU A 535 -15.00 -1.89 13.22
N SER A 536 -14.05 -1.75 12.28
CA SER A 536 -12.61 -1.97 12.49
C SER A 536 -11.94 -0.85 13.29
N LYS A 537 -12.49 0.37 13.26
CA LYS A 537 -12.02 1.53 14.05
C LYS A 537 -13.02 1.91 15.13
N SER A 538 -12.53 2.32 16.30
CA SER A 538 -13.36 2.79 17.41
C SER A 538 -13.92 4.18 17.13
N ILE A 539 -15.06 4.22 16.42
CA ILE A 539 -15.78 5.44 16.05
C ILE A 539 -17.20 5.41 16.61
N TRP A 540 -17.80 6.59 16.80
CA TRP A 540 -19.11 6.76 17.45
C TRP A 540 -20.27 6.91 16.45
N TRP A 541 -19.96 7.14 15.18
CA TRP A 541 -20.90 7.09 14.06
C TRP A 541 -20.23 6.56 12.79
N LYS A 542 -21.03 5.99 11.86
CA LYS A 542 -20.58 5.61 10.52
C LYS A 542 -21.69 5.82 9.50
N LYS A 543 -21.39 6.58 8.45
CA LYS A 543 -22.29 6.78 7.30
C LYS A 543 -22.38 5.51 6.48
N THR A 544 -23.58 5.21 6.00
CA THR A 544 -23.87 4.14 5.04
C THR A 544 -24.49 4.73 3.78
N TYR A 545 -24.64 3.91 2.75
CA TYR A 545 -25.13 4.31 1.43
C TYR A 545 -26.33 3.45 1.01
N SER A 546 -27.14 3.96 0.09
CA SER A 546 -28.30 3.22 -0.46
C SER A 546 -27.92 2.09 -1.42
N CYS A 547 -26.75 2.19 -2.07
CA CYS A 547 -26.13 1.16 -2.90
C CYS A 547 -24.62 1.01 -2.61
N PRO A 548 -23.94 -0.05 -3.10
CA PRO A 548 -22.52 -0.31 -2.83
C PRO A 548 -21.56 0.61 -3.62
N ALA A 549 -21.76 1.91 -3.52
CA ALA A 549 -20.87 2.93 -4.07
C ALA A 549 -20.98 4.23 -3.27
N THR A 550 -19.89 5.01 -3.22
CA THR A 550 -19.87 6.31 -2.53
C THR A 550 -20.65 7.41 -3.27
N SER A 551 -20.92 7.21 -4.56
CA SER A 551 -21.77 8.08 -5.39
C SER A 551 -23.27 7.92 -5.11
N CYS A 552 -23.66 6.88 -4.37
CA CYS A 552 -25.05 6.62 -4.01
C CYS A 552 -25.60 7.64 -3.01
N SER A 553 -26.92 7.79 -2.99
CA SER A 553 -27.61 8.59 -1.98
C SER A 553 -27.31 8.06 -0.56
N LYS A 554 -27.22 8.99 0.40
CA LYS A 554 -26.83 8.68 1.78
C LYS A 554 -27.88 7.76 2.41
N GLY A 555 -27.41 6.64 2.95
CA GLY A 555 -28.20 5.71 3.74
C GLY A 555 -28.27 6.11 5.22
N PRO A 556 -28.91 5.28 6.07
CA PRO A 556 -29.01 5.56 7.50
C PRO A 556 -27.65 5.51 8.19
N THR A 557 -27.37 6.48 9.06
CA THR A 557 -26.12 6.49 9.84
C THR A 557 -26.20 5.53 11.03
N PHE A 558 -25.19 4.66 11.17
CA PHE A 558 -24.96 3.84 12.35
C PHE A 558 -24.39 4.70 13.48
N LYS A 559 -24.90 4.57 14.71
CA LYS A 559 -24.53 5.42 15.86
C LYS A 559 -24.41 4.60 17.16
N GLY A 560 -23.40 4.89 17.98
CA GLY A 560 -23.22 4.28 19.30
C GLY A 560 -22.01 4.81 20.08
N PRO A 561 -21.94 4.61 21.41
CA PRO A 561 -20.85 5.12 22.25
C PRO A 561 -19.47 4.52 21.91
N LYS A 562 -19.45 3.29 21.35
CA LYS A 562 -18.33 2.67 20.62
C LYS A 562 -18.90 1.70 19.58
N LEU A 563 -18.71 1.96 18.28
CA LEU A 563 -19.25 1.05 17.25
C LEU A 563 -18.44 -0.24 17.07
N THR A 564 -17.24 -0.33 17.66
CA THR A 564 -16.46 -1.57 17.75
C THR A 564 -17.09 -2.63 18.65
N SER A 565 -18.01 -2.27 19.54
CA SER A 565 -18.76 -3.22 20.38
C SER A 565 -20.20 -3.46 19.90
N SER A 566 -20.60 -2.82 18.81
CA SER A 566 -21.97 -2.94 18.26
C SER A 566 -22.00 -3.96 17.13
N LYS A 567 -22.84 -4.98 17.27
CA LYS A 567 -23.05 -6.03 16.25
C LYS A 567 -23.69 -5.43 14.99
N LEU A 568 -23.11 -5.73 13.83
CA LEU A 568 -23.66 -5.48 12.50
C LEU A 568 -24.11 -6.82 11.93
N GLU A 569 -25.35 -6.92 11.49
CA GLU A 569 -25.84 -8.04 10.69
C GLU A 569 -25.50 -7.80 9.24
N ILE A 570 -24.73 -8.69 8.62
CA ILE A 570 -24.31 -8.59 7.23
C ILE A 570 -25.22 -9.50 6.40
N LYS A 571 -26.02 -8.87 5.55
CA LYS A 571 -27.05 -9.54 4.75
C LYS A 571 -26.60 -9.84 3.33
N GLU A 572 -25.63 -9.08 2.82
CA GLU A 572 -25.20 -9.13 1.43
C GLU A 572 -23.78 -8.55 1.31
N GLU A 573 -23.02 -9.02 0.32
CA GLU A 573 -21.70 -8.50 -0.05
C GLU A 573 -21.63 -8.28 -1.56
N LYS A 574 -21.22 -7.08 -1.98
CA LYS A 574 -21.04 -6.71 -3.40
C LYS A 574 -19.92 -5.71 -3.55
N TYR A 575 -18.99 -5.95 -4.47
CA TYR A 575 -17.95 -4.99 -4.91
C TYR A 575 -17.12 -4.37 -3.77
N GLY A 576 -16.80 -5.14 -2.73
CA GLY A 576 -16.08 -4.62 -1.56
C GLY A 576 -16.96 -3.78 -0.61
N TRP A 577 -18.28 -4.00 -0.63
CA TRP A 577 -19.24 -3.41 0.29
C TRP A 577 -20.10 -4.48 0.96
N TYR A 578 -20.42 -4.26 2.22
CA TYR A 578 -21.38 -5.04 2.97
C TYR A 578 -22.70 -4.28 3.11
N LYS A 579 -23.81 -4.97 2.89
CA LYS A 579 -25.13 -4.51 3.29
C LYS A 579 -25.34 -4.89 4.75
N ALA A 580 -25.15 -3.91 5.62
CA ALA A 580 -25.16 -4.10 7.06
C ALA A 580 -26.48 -3.60 7.67
N THR A 581 -26.97 -4.27 8.71
CA THR A 581 -28.07 -3.83 9.55
C THR A 581 -27.58 -3.60 10.98
N GLN A 582 -27.91 -2.45 11.56
CA GLN A 582 -27.67 -2.14 12.96
C GLN A 582 -28.91 -1.50 13.59
N LYS A 583 -29.43 -2.11 14.67
CA LYS A 583 -30.63 -1.62 15.38
C LYS A 583 -31.80 -1.33 14.42
N GLY A 584 -32.04 -2.23 13.48
CA GLY A 584 -33.11 -2.12 12.46
C GLY A 584 -32.81 -1.19 11.27
N LYS A 585 -31.69 -0.45 11.28
CA LYS A 585 -31.29 0.41 10.16
C LYS A 585 -30.37 -0.33 9.21
N THR A 586 -30.67 -0.33 7.91
CA THR A 586 -29.90 -1.06 6.89
C THR A 586 -29.28 -0.11 5.88
N GLY A 587 -28.01 -0.35 5.54
CA GLY A 587 -27.32 0.40 4.49
C GLY A 587 -25.99 -0.24 4.11
N TRP A 588 -25.42 0.23 3.01
CA TRP A 588 -24.15 -0.27 2.47
C TRP A 588 -22.96 0.42 3.12
N ILE A 589 -21.95 -0.36 3.51
CA ILE A 589 -20.70 0.11 4.10
C ILE A 589 -19.52 -0.61 3.45
N GLN A 590 -18.42 0.11 3.17
CA GLN A 590 -17.23 -0.53 2.58
C GLN A 590 -16.67 -1.62 3.52
N SER A 591 -16.33 -2.77 2.95
CA SER A 591 -15.87 -3.95 3.68
C SER A 591 -14.63 -3.67 4.52
N LYS A 592 -13.72 -2.82 4.04
CA LYS A 592 -12.52 -2.37 4.79
C LYS A 592 -12.80 -1.74 6.15
N TYR A 593 -14.04 -1.32 6.42
CA TYR A 593 -14.44 -0.75 7.71
C TYR A 593 -15.08 -1.75 8.64
N VAL A 594 -15.32 -2.98 8.21
CA VAL A 594 -16.03 -4.00 8.97
C VAL A 594 -15.13 -5.20 9.16
N TYR A 595 -14.87 -5.53 10.41
CA TYR A 595 -14.29 -6.81 10.80
C TYR A 595 -15.43 -7.83 10.95
N LEU A 596 -15.43 -8.86 10.12
CA LEU A 596 -16.39 -9.97 10.23
C LEU A 596 -15.99 -10.89 11.38
N PHE A 597 -17.01 -11.43 12.06
CA PHE A 597 -16.83 -12.47 13.07
C PHE A 597 -18.07 -13.36 13.09
N ASN A 598 -17.87 -14.60 13.54
CA ASN A 598 -18.96 -15.56 13.71
C ASN A 598 -19.82 -15.23 14.94
#